data_AF-A0AAJ0EUS7-F1
#
_entry.id   AF-A0AAJ0EUS7-F1
#
_cell.length_a   1.000
_cell.length_b   1.000
_cell.length_c   1.000
_cell.angle_alpha   90.00
_cell.angle_beta   90.00
_cell.angle_gamma   90.00
#
_symmetry.space_group_name_H-M   'P 1'
#
loop_
_entity.id
_entity.type
_entity.pdbx_description
1 polymer ?
#
loop_
_entity_poly.entity_id
_entity_poly.type
_entity_poly.pdbx_seq_one_letter_code
_entity_poly.pdbx_strand_id
1 'polypeptide(L)'
;MSSYPETRSGARPWTVPHRPMSFTQISDQLSMNDNVVQGSPIEEQPASNSPSGSEPEADTALQRTPSTVEITQRRCLCNLHLKFEMKINEIKVKYFRCRNESRKAWEKEKTTIIDNYNNAPCWALFRFSPRRKIDAINRKQENGMRFFAEAERIERGPVERRFEDREQLYIHCFRRVWKESYPSTPFWYDEASSKSNALGIPVTTLYQPMY
;
A
#
# COMPACT_ATOMS: atom_id res chain seq x y z
N MET A 1 0.74 75.09 -31.19
CA MET A 1 0.66 74.48 -29.85
C MET A 1 -0.53 73.53 -29.88
N SER A 2 -0.30 72.22 -30.01
CA SER A 2 -0.32 71.20 -28.92
C SER A 2 -1.74 70.65 -28.73
N SER A 3 -2.06 69.36 -28.64
CA SER A 3 -1.37 68.06 -28.76
C SER A 3 -2.46 67.00 -28.52
N TYR A 4 -2.50 65.92 -29.31
CA TYR A 4 -3.29 64.72 -28.99
C TYR A 4 -2.80 64.10 -27.67
N PRO A 5 -3.66 63.44 -26.87
CA PRO A 5 -3.20 62.39 -25.99
C PRO A 5 -3.37 61.03 -26.67
N GLU A 6 -2.23 60.46 -27.08
CA GLU A 6 -2.04 59.01 -27.07
C GLU A 6 -2.35 58.48 -25.68
N THR A 7 -3.08 57.37 -25.57
CA THR A 7 -3.01 56.53 -24.37
C THR A 7 -2.57 55.12 -24.75
N ARG A 8 -1.43 54.78 -24.15
CA ARG A 8 -0.56 53.66 -24.44
C ARG A 8 -1.18 52.32 -24.08
N SER A 9 -0.77 51.33 -24.89
CA SER A 9 -0.64 49.92 -24.56
C SER A 9 -0.14 49.70 -23.12
N GLY A 10 -0.87 48.86 -22.40
CA GLY A 10 -0.51 48.38 -21.06
C GLY A 10 -0.90 46.93 -20.88
N ALA A 11 -0.55 46.06 -21.84
CA ALA A 11 -0.63 44.62 -21.66
C ALA A 11 0.37 44.22 -20.57
N ARG A 12 -0.11 44.01 -19.34
CA ARG A 12 0.69 43.35 -18.30
C ARG A 12 0.85 41.88 -18.69
N PRO A 13 2.08 41.33 -18.73
CA PRO A 13 2.26 39.89 -18.81
C PRO A 13 1.67 39.25 -17.55
N TRP A 14 0.87 38.20 -17.71
CA TRP A 14 0.43 37.37 -16.59
C TRP A 14 1.60 36.52 -16.11
N THR A 15 2.34 37.00 -15.11
CA THR A 15 3.37 36.20 -14.43
C THR A 15 2.69 35.23 -13.48
N VAL A 16 2.69 33.94 -13.83
CA VAL A 16 2.24 32.86 -12.96
C VAL A 16 3.32 32.63 -11.89
N PRO A 17 2.98 32.53 -10.58
CA PRO A 17 3.98 32.21 -9.55
C PRO A 17 4.45 30.76 -9.72
N HIS A 18 5.69 30.58 -10.19
CA HIS A 18 6.35 29.28 -10.11
C HIS A 18 6.74 29.01 -8.65
N ARG A 19 6.10 28.04 -8.02
CA ARG A 19 6.69 27.39 -6.83
C ARG A 19 7.78 26.43 -7.31
N PRO A 20 9.02 26.52 -6.80
CA PRO A 20 10.04 25.52 -7.09
C PRO A 20 9.68 24.23 -6.33
N MET A 21 9.44 23.14 -7.07
CA MET A 21 9.49 21.78 -6.51
C MET A 21 10.96 21.40 -6.39
N SER A 22 11.42 21.18 -5.17
CA SER A 22 12.71 20.52 -4.92
C SER A 22 12.64 19.09 -5.42
N PHE A 23 13.43 18.80 -6.45
CA PHE A 23 13.67 17.45 -6.95
C PHE A 23 14.53 16.72 -5.93
N THR A 24 13.96 15.75 -5.20
CA THR A 24 14.78 14.79 -4.45
C THR A 24 15.21 13.72 -5.44
N GLN A 25 16.49 13.78 -5.81
CA GLN A 25 17.16 12.82 -6.68
C GLN A 25 17.29 11.49 -5.93
N ILE A 26 16.47 10.51 -6.27
CA ILE A 26 16.65 9.13 -5.82
C ILE A 26 17.52 8.44 -6.86
N SER A 27 18.69 8.01 -6.41
CA SER A 27 19.70 7.26 -7.15
C SER A 27 19.12 5.94 -7.66
N ASP A 28 19.06 5.77 -8.99
CA ASP A 28 18.86 4.49 -9.64
C ASP A 28 20.10 3.62 -9.49
N GLN A 29 20.06 2.69 -8.55
CA GLN A 29 20.74 1.41 -8.73
C GLN A 29 19.88 0.32 -8.09
N LEU A 30 19.27 -0.52 -8.92
CA LEU A 30 19.19 -1.95 -8.66
C LEU A 30 18.90 -2.69 -9.97
N SER A 31 19.84 -3.58 -10.26
CA SER A 31 20.00 -4.43 -11.42
C SER A 31 18.76 -5.28 -11.71
N MET A 32 18.43 -5.38 -12.99
CA MET A 32 17.58 -6.42 -13.58
C MET A 32 18.14 -7.81 -13.26
N ASN A 33 17.25 -8.75 -12.92
CA ASN A 33 17.27 -10.12 -13.42
C ASN A 33 15.94 -10.80 -13.06
N ASP A 34 14.97 -10.66 -13.97
CA ASP A 34 13.89 -11.63 -14.12
C ASP A 34 14.44 -12.81 -14.94
N ASN A 35 14.20 -14.04 -14.48
CA ASN A 35 13.76 -15.09 -15.41
C ASN A 35 13.01 -16.23 -14.71
N VAL A 36 12.02 -16.70 -15.45
CA VAL A 36 10.78 -17.36 -15.09
C VAL A 36 10.84 -18.85 -15.45
N VAL A 37 10.41 -19.70 -14.51
CA VAL A 37 9.56 -20.93 -14.61
C VAL A 37 9.88 -22.04 -15.64
N GLN A 38 10.01 -23.28 -15.13
CA GLN A 38 9.30 -24.54 -15.51
C GLN A 38 9.99 -25.71 -14.76
N GLY A 39 9.36 -26.58 -13.97
CA GLY A 39 8.44 -27.67 -14.34
C GLY A 39 8.97 -28.99 -13.69
N SER A 40 8.19 -29.57 -12.77
CA SER A 40 8.41 -30.86 -12.03
C SER A 40 8.59 -32.10 -12.94
N PRO A 41 9.05 -33.31 -12.49
CA PRO A 41 8.90 -33.91 -11.14
C PRO A 41 10.16 -34.58 -10.54
N ILE A 42 10.24 -34.66 -9.21
CA ILE A 42 11.31 -35.41 -8.51
C ILE A 42 10.87 -36.87 -8.37
N GLU A 43 11.64 -37.73 -9.02
CA GLU A 43 11.55 -39.20 -8.99
C GLU A 43 12.15 -39.73 -7.67
N GLU A 44 11.47 -40.68 -7.04
CA GLU A 44 11.94 -41.41 -5.86
C GLU A 44 13.07 -42.38 -6.23
N GLN A 45 14.22 -42.33 -5.54
CA GLN A 45 14.99 -43.53 -5.22
C GLN A 45 15.79 -43.35 -3.90
N PRO A 46 15.86 -44.39 -3.05
CA PRO A 46 16.47 -44.31 -1.72
C PRO A 46 17.97 -44.60 -1.78
N ALA A 47 18.78 -43.76 -1.12
CA ALA A 47 20.21 -44.03 -0.97
C ALA A 47 20.48 -44.82 0.32
N SER A 48 21.19 -45.93 0.10
CA SER A 48 21.58 -47.01 1.01
C SER A 48 22.43 -46.59 2.22
N ASN A 49 22.24 -47.38 3.28
CA ASN A 49 22.97 -47.41 4.55
C ASN A 49 24.50 -47.45 4.43
N SER A 50 25.18 -46.76 5.35
CA SER A 50 26.30 -47.33 6.12
C SER A 50 26.47 -46.62 7.47
N PRO A 51 26.84 -47.34 8.54
CA PRO A 51 26.76 -46.89 9.93
C PRO A 51 28.10 -46.32 10.41
N SER A 52 28.10 -45.19 11.11
CA SER A 52 29.26 -44.78 11.89
C SER A 52 28.88 -43.79 12.99
N GLY A 53 29.08 -44.23 14.24
CA GLY A 53 29.58 -43.38 15.31
C GLY A 53 28.60 -42.40 15.94
N SER A 54 27.84 -42.90 16.92
CA SER A 54 27.64 -42.28 18.23
C SER A 54 27.66 -40.74 18.32
N GLU A 55 26.47 -40.17 18.29
CA GLU A 55 26.03 -39.22 19.31
C GLU A 55 24.65 -39.69 19.80
N PRO A 56 24.28 -39.48 21.07
CA PRO A 56 22.87 -39.52 21.40
C PRO A 56 22.27 -38.34 20.65
N GLU A 57 21.66 -38.58 19.50
CA GLU A 57 20.55 -37.75 19.06
C GLU A 57 19.59 -37.78 20.23
N ALA A 58 19.73 -36.79 21.12
CA ALA A 58 18.65 -36.35 21.93
C ALA A 58 17.56 -36.09 20.90
N ASP A 59 16.63 -37.04 20.81
CA ASP A 59 15.22 -36.78 20.61
C ASP A 59 14.88 -35.60 21.53
N THR A 60 15.25 -34.42 21.07
CA THR A 60 14.68 -33.15 21.43
C THR A 60 13.34 -33.18 20.73
N ALA A 61 12.50 -34.13 21.17
CA ALA A 61 11.08 -33.93 21.32
C ALA A 61 10.97 -32.54 21.92
N LEU A 62 10.77 -31.57 21.04
CA LEU A 62 10.82 -30.14 21.31
C LEU A 62 10.02 -29.94 22.59
N GLN A 63 10.69 -29.80 23.74
CA GLN A 63 9.97 -29.71 25.00
C GLN A 63 9.11 -28.47 24.85
N ARG A 64 7.79 -28.67 24.77
CA ARG A 64 6.83 -27.58 24.67
C ARG A 64 6.89 -26.86 26.01
N THR A 65 7.83 -25.93 26.09
CA THR A 65 7.91 -24.94 27.15
C THR A 65 6.99 -23.78 26.79
N PRO A 66 6.48 -23.04 27.79
CA PRO A 66 5.69 -21.83 27.54
C PRO A 66 6.38 -20.88 26.55
N SER A 67 7.71 -20.72 26.65
CA SER A 67 8.50 -19.84 25.78
C SER A 67 8.54 -20.30 24.32
N THR A 68 8.71 -21.59 24.05
CA THR A 68 8.73 -22.12 22.66
C THR A 68 7.34 -22.07 22.01
N VAL A 69 6.29 -22.25 22.81
CA VAL A 69 4.89 -22.08 22.38
C VAL A 69 4.60 -20.61 22.08
N GLU A 70 4.99 -19.69 22.95
CA GLU A 70 4.84 -18.25 22.75
C GLU A 70 5.53 -17.80 21.45
N ILE A 71 6.80 -18.18 21.24
CA ILE A 71 7.56 -17.82 20.03
C ILE A 71 6.81 -18.27 18.78
N THR A 72 6.31 -19.50 18.77
CA THR A 72 5.55 -20.06 17.64
C THR A 72 4.25 -19.28 17.41
N GLN A 73 3.49 -19.00 18.47
CA GLN A 73 2.23 -18.27 18.39
C GLN A 73 2.43 -16.82 17.91
N ARG A 74 3.48 -16.13 18.39
CA ARG A 74 3.90 -14.81 17.92
C ARG A 74 4.24 -14.84 16.44
N ARG A 75 5.07 -15.80 15.99
CA ARG A 75 5.41 -15.97 14.58
C ARG A 75 4.16 -16.17 13.70
N CYS A 76 3.19 -16.96 14.15
CA CYS A 76 1.93 -17.15 13.42
C CYS A 76 1.15 -15.84 13.26
N LEU A 77 1.06 -15.03 14.32
CA LEU A 77 0.36 -13.74 14.27
C LEU A 77 1.12 -12.71 13.42
N CYS A 78 2.45 -12.66 13.51
CA CYS A 78 3.28 -11.83 12.62
C CYS A 78 3.05 -12.21 11.15
N ASN A 79 3.02 -13.50 10.82
CA ASN A 79 2.75 -13.97 9.47
C ASN A 79 1.33 -13.60 9.00
N LEU A 80 0.34 -13.63 9.90
CA LEU A 80 -1.02 -13.17 9.59
C LEU A 80 -1.02 -11.66 9.29
N HIS A 81 -0.31 -10.87 10.09
CA HIS A 81 -0.18 -9.43 9.91
C HIS A 81 0.52 -9.07 8.59
N LEU A 82 1.65 -9.70 8.28
CA LEU A 82 2.35 -9.51 7.00
C LEU A 82 1.45 -9.80 5.79
N LYS A 83 0.65 -10.87 5.85
CA LYS A 83 -0.33 -11.18 4.79
C LYS A 83 -1.39 -10.08 4.66
N PHE A 84 -1.84 -9.51 5.77
CA PHE A 84 -2.77 -8.39 5.78
C PHE A 84 -2.14 -7.13 5.18
N GLU A 85 -0.94 -6.74 5.62
CA GLU A 85 -0.24 -5.57 5.09
C GLU A 85 0.03 -5.68 3.60
N MET A 86 0.46 -6.86 3.15
CA MET A 86 0.66 -7.13 1.72
C MET A 86 -0.64 -6.88 0.93
N LYS A 87 -1.78 -7.39 1.40
CA LYS A 87 -3.09 -7.20 0.75
C LYS A 87 -3.55 -5.75 0.75
N ILE A 88 -3.35 -5.03 1.85
CA ILE A 88 -3.67 -3.60 1.93
C ILE A 88 -2.80 -2.79 0.97
N ASN A 89 -1.50 -3.12 0.90
CA ASN A 89 -0.57 -2.45 0.01
C ASN A 89 -0.88 -2.74 -1.48
N GLU A 90 -1.26 -3.97 -1.83
CA GLU A 90 -1.76 -4.30 -3.17
C GLU A 90 -2.93 -3.39 -3.57
N ILE A 91 -3.92 -3.22 -2.69
CA ILE A 91 -5.08 -2.35 -2.92
C ILE A 91 -4.63 -0.89 -3.09
N LYS A 92 -3.81 -0.37 -2.18
CA LYS A 92 -3.29 1.01 -2.26
C LYS A 92 -2.55 1.27 -3.57
N VAL A 93 -1.66 0.37 -3.96
CA VAL A 93 -0.86 0.48 -5.19
C VAL A 93 -1.76 0.44 -6.42
N LYS A 94 -2.75 -0.45 -6.46
CA LYS A 94 -3.75 -0.53 -7.54
C LYS A 94 -4.48 0.81 -7.70
N TYR A 95 -5.06 1.34 -6.63
CA TYR A 95 -5.82 2.60 -6.70
C TYR A 95 -4.95 3.83 -6.91
N PHE A 96 -3.72 3.83 -6.41
CA PHE A 96 -2.74 4.86 -6.73
C PHE A 96 -2.43 4.89 -8.24
N ARG A 97 -2.22 3.72 -8.85
CA ARG A 97 -1.97 3.59 -10.29
C ARG A 97 -3.15 4.11 -11.11
N CYS A 98 -4.37 3.66 -10.81
CA CYS A 98 -5.58 4.09 -11.52
C CYS A 98 -5.78 5.62 -11.43
N ARG A 99 -5.56 6.22 -10.26
CA ARG A 99 -5.64 7.68 -10.06
C ARG A 99 -4.59 8.41 -10.90
N ASN A 100 -3.37 7.88 -10.96
CA ASN A 100 -2.27 8.50 -11.71
C ASN A 100 -2.49 8.42 -13.22
N GLU A 101 -2.91 7.26 -13.74
CA GLU A 101 -3.23 7.04 -15.15
C GLU A 101 -4.40 7.93 -15.59
N SER A 102 -5.47 8.00 -14.78
CA SER A 102 -6.62 8.86 -15.07
C SER A 102 -6.24 10.34 -15.06
N ARG A 103 -5.39 10.77 -14.13
CA ARG A 103 -4.86 12.14 -14.09
C ARG A 103 -4.11 12.48 -15.36
N LYS A 104 -3.20 11.62 -15.80
CA LYS A 104 -2.47 11.79 -17.06
C LYS A 104 -3.41 11.89 -18.25
N ALA A 105 -4.46 11.06 -18.29
CA ALA A 105 -5.46 11.09 -19.36
C ALA A 105 -6.24 12.42 -19.39
N TRP A 106 -6.71 12.92 -18.24
CA TRP A 106 -7.41 14.22 -18.18
C TRP A 106 -6.50 15.40 -18.53
N GLU A 107 -5.24 15.39 -18.09
CA GLU A 107 -4.29 16.44 -18.47
C GLU A 107 -4.02 16.41 -19.98
N LYS A 108 -3.83 15.23 -20.58
CA LYS A 108 -3.71 15.09 -22.04
C LYS A 108 -4.96 15.60 -22.77
N GLU A 109 -6.15 15.33 -22.24
CA GLU A 109 -7.43 15.82 -22.80
C GLU A 109 -7.51 17.35 -22.75
N LYS A 110 -7.10 17.97 -21.64
CA LYS A 110 -7.03 19.44 -21.49
C LYS A 110 -6.05 20.05 -22.49
N THR A 111 -4.83 19.51 -22.61
CA THR A 111 -3.83 19.97 -23.57
C THR A 111 -4.37 19.88 -25.00
N THR A 112 -4.99 18.76 -25.36
CA THR A 112 -5.62 18.57 -26.68
C THR A 112 -6.69 19.62 -26.97
N ILE A 113 -7.50 20.02 -25.99
CA ILE A 113 -8.51 21.06 -26.17
C ILE A 113 -7.87 22.43 -26.41
N ILE A 114 -6.81 22.75 -25.67
CA ILE A 114 -6.07 24.01 -25.82
C ILE A 114 -5.42 24.06 -27.21
N ASP A 115 -4.76 22.98 -27.62
CA ASP A 115 -4.10 22.89 -28.92
C ASP A 115 -5.09 23.01 -30.08
N ASN A 116 -6.24 22.33 -29.98
CA ASN A 116 -7.30 22.42 -30.98
C ASN A 116 -7.87 23.83 -31.09
N TYR A 117 -7.94 24.58 -29.99
CA TYR A 117 -8.38 25.97 -30.01
C TYR A 117 -7.34 26.90 -30.62
N ASN A 118 -6.07 26.73 -30.27
CA ASN A 118 -4.97 27.54 -30.80
C ASN A 118 -4.77 27.34 -32.30
N ASN A 119 -5.05 26.12 -32.80
CA ASN A 119 -4.95 25.76 -34.21
C ASN A 119 -6.27 25.92 -34.98
N ALA A 120 -7.35 26.36 -34.34
CA ALA A 120 -8.64 26.51 -35.00
C ALA A 120 -8.60 27.68 -36.00
N PRO A 121 -9.17 27.53 -37.20
CA PRO A 121 -9.32 28.65 -38.11
C PRO A 121 -10.22 29.73 -37.49
N CYS A 122 -10.00 31.00 -37.84
CA CYS A 122 -10.65 32.16 -37.24
C CYS A 122 -12.19 32.10 -37.23
N TRP A 123 -12.80 31.47 -38.23
CA TRP A 123 -14.25 31.27 -38.32
C TRP A 123 -14.80 30.23 -37.33
N ALA A 124 -13.98 29.32 -36.82
CA ALA A 124 -14.37 28.27 -35.87
C ALA A 124 -14.28 28.72 -34.40
N LEU A 125 -13.56 29.81 -34.10
CA LEU A 125 -13.33 30.28 -32.72
C LEU A 125 -14.64 30.61 -31.97
N PHE A 126 -15.66 31.12 -32.67
CA PHE A 126 -16.96 31.45 -32.07
C PHE A 126 -17.78 30.23 -31.64
N ARG A 127 -17.47 29.03 -32.16
CA ARG A 127 -18.16 27.78 -31.80
C ARG A 127 -17.47 27.01 -30.67
N PHE A 128 -16.20 27.32 -30.38
CA PHE A 128 -15.40 26.61 -29.39
C PHE A 128 -15.13 27.49 -28.17
N SER A 129 -15.68 27.13 -27.01
CA SER A 129 -15.27 27.68 -25.72
C SER A 129 -14.38 26.65 -25.00
N PRO A 130 -13.05 26.79 -25.02
CA PRO A 130 -12.13 25.87 -24.33
C PRO A 130 -12.43 25.81 -22.83
N ARG A 131 -12.80 26.95 -22.25
CA ARG A 131 -13.15 27.08 -20.84
C ARG A 131 -14.25 26.12 -20.42
N ARG A 132 -15.38 26.07 -21.15
CA ARG A 132 -16.48 25.15 -20.82
C ARG A 132 -16.06 23.68 -20.88
N LYS A 133 -15.21 23.31 -21.84
CA LYS A 133 -14.71 21.93 -21.97
C LYS A 133 -13.73 21.58 -20.85
N ILE A 134 -12.81 22.49 -20.51
CA ILE A 134 -11.88 22.31 -19.39
C ILE A 134 -12.63 22.21 -18.06
N ASP A 135 -13.65 23.05 -17.84
CA ASP A 135 -14.49 22.98 -16.64
C ASP A 135 -15.22 21.64 -16.53
N ALA A 136 -15.72 21.10 -17.65
CA ALA A 136 -16.32 19.77 -17.69
C ALA A 136 -15.31 18.67 -17.34
N ILE A 137 -14.07 18.76 -17.82
CA ILE A 137 -13.01 17.82 -17.47
C ILE A 137 -12.64 17.94 -16.00
N ASN A 138 -12.54 19.15 -15.45
CA ASN A 138 -12.25 19.35 -14.03
C ASN A 138 -13.32 18.69 -13.14
N ARG A 139 -14.61 18.82 -13.50
CA ARG A 139 -15.71 18.12 -12.82
C ARG A 139 -15.60 16.60 -12.94
N LYS A 140 -15.26 16.10 -14.14
CA LYS A 140 -15.04 14.66 -14.38
C LYS A 140 -13.86 14.13 -13.55
N GLN A 141 -12.78 14.90 -13.47
CA GLN A 141 -11.61 14.60 -12.65
C GLN A 141 -11.98 14.55 -11.17
N GLU A 142 -12.70 15.54 -10.65
CA GLU A 142 -13.14 15.55 -9.25
C GLU A 142 -14.04 14.34 -8.93
N ASN A 143 -15.03 14.06 -9.77
CA ASN A 143 -15.90 12.90 -9.62
C ASN A 143 -15.12 11.58 -9.70
N GLY A 144 -14.18 11.46 -10.64
CA GLY A 144 -13.31 10.29 -10.77
C GLY A 144 -12.44 10.08 -9.54
N MET A 145 -11.85 11.15 -8.98
CA MET A 145 -11.04 11.06 -7.76
C MET A 145 -11.88 10.61 -6.55
N ARG A 146 -13.11 11.10 -6.42
CA ARG A 146 -14.05 10.64 -5.37
C ARG A 146 -14.42 9.17 -5.57
N PHE A 147 -14.71 8.76 -6.80
CA PHE A 147 -15.00 7.37 -7.14
C PHE A 147 -13.83 6.44 -6.76
N PHE A 148 -12.59 6.79 -7.11
CA PHE A 148 -11.43 5.95 -6.76
C PHE A 148 -11.20 5.85 -5.26
N ALA A 149 -11.39 6.95 -4.51
CA ALA A 149 -11.26 6.93 -3.05
C ALA A 149 -12.32 6.04 -2.40
N GLU A 150 -13.56 6.10 -2.89
CA GLU A 150 -14.64 5.28 -2.38
C GLU A 150 -14.48 3.81 -2.75
N ALA A 151 -14.04 3.51 -3.97
CA ALA A 151 -13.75 2.16 -4.42
C ALA A 151 -12.57 1.54 -3.63
N GLU A 152 -11.52 2.32 -3.34
CA GLU A 152 -10.42 1.92 -2.45
C GLU A 152 -10.94 1.57 -1.05
N ARG A 153 -11.83 2.40 -0.49
CA ARG A 153 -12.46 2.16 0.82
C ARG A 153 -13.28 0.88 0.83
N ILE A 154 -14.09 0.65 -0.20
CA ILE A 154 -14.94 -0.54 -0.33
C ILE A 154 -14.10 -1.81 -0.46
N GLU A 155 -13.01 -1.81 -1.21
CA GLU A 155 -12.12 -2.98 -1.34
C GLU A 155 -11.32 -3.23 -0.05
N ARG A 156 -10.92 -2.17 0.65
CA ARG A 156 -10.17 -2.26 1.90
C ARG A 156 -11.00 -2.82 3.06
N GLY A 157 -12.25 -2.40 3.20
CA GLY A 157 -13.09 -2.74 4.36
C GLY A 157 -13.28 -4.24 4.62
N PRO A 158 -13.51 -5.11 3.62
CA PRO A 158 -13.57 -6.55 3.81
C PRO A 158 -12.24 -7.18 4.24
N VAL A 159 -11.10 -6.62 3.80
CA VAL A 159 -9.77 -7.12 4.16
C VAL A 159 -9.49 -6.85 5.63
N GLU A 160 -9.80 -5.64 6.10
CA GLU A 160 -9.65 -5.25 7.50
C GLU A 160 -10.53 -6.11 8.42
N ARG A 161 -11.82 -6.20 8.13
CA ARG A 161 -12.74 -7.03 8.94
C ARG A 161 -12.31 -8.50 9.00
N ARG A 162 -11.92 -9.08 7.86
CA ARG A 162 -11.44 -10.48 7.83
C ARG A 162 -10.15 -10.67 8.61
N PHE A 163 -9.27 -9.67 8.63
CA PHE A 163 -8.04 -9.74 9.43
C PHE A 163 -8.37 -9.69 10.92
N GLU A 164 -9.21 -8.74 11.35
CA GLU A 164 -9.67 -8.61 12.74
C GLU A 164 -10.34 -9.91 13.23
N ASP A 165 -11.28 -10.46 12.45
CA ASP A 165 -11.96 -11.72 12.77
C ASP A 165 -10.96 -12.89 12.92
N ARG A 166 -9.98 -12.98 12.01
CA ARG A 166 -8.96 -14.04 12.05
C ARG A 166 -8.01 -13.85 13.21
N GLU A 167 -7.54 -12.64 13.47
CA GLU A 167 -6.65 -12.34 14.58
C GLU A 167 -7.31 -12.73 15.91
N GLN A 168 -8.57 -12.30 16.13
CA GLN A 168 -9.33 -12.66 17.32
C GLN A 168 -9.50 -14.18 17.45
N LEU A 169 -9.81 -14.88 16.36
CA LEU A 169 -9.93 -16.34 16.36
C LEU A 169 -8.61 -17.02 16.72
N TYR A 170 -7.49 -16.57 16.15
CA TYR A 170 -6.16 -17.10 16.45
C TYR A 170 -5.80 -16.89 17.92
N ILE A 171 -6.00 -15.68 18.44
CA ILE A 171 -5.77 -15.36 19.86
C ILE A 171 -6.64 -16.24 20.76
N HIS A 172 -7.92 -16.41 20.44
CA HIS A 172 -8.83 -17.25 21.20
C HIS A 172 -8.36 -18.72 21.23
N CYS A 173 -8.00 -19.28 20.07
CA CYS A 173 -7.47 -20.64 19.98
C CYS A 173 -6.15 -20.79 20.75
N PHE A 174 -5.23 -19.84 20.63
CA PHE A 174 -3.97 -19.83 21.37
C PHE A 174 -4.17 -19.75 22.87
N ARG A 175 -5.10 -18.89 23.34
CA ARG A 175 -5.44 -18.76 24.75
C ARG A 175 -6.02 -20.07 25.30
N ARG A 176 -6.87 -20.76 24.54
CA ARG A 176 -7.41 -22.06 24.94
C ARG A 176 -6.31 -23.11 25.11
N VAL A 177 -5.45 -23.27 24.10
CA VAL A 177 -4.33 -24.22 24.14
C VAL A 177 -3.35 -23.88 25.27
N TRP A 178 -3.11 -22.58 25.50
CA TRP A 178 -2.26 -22.10 26.58
C TRP A 178 -2.82 -22.47 27.95
N LYS A 179 -4.10 -22.24 28.18
CA LYS A 179 -4.77 -22.60 29.45
C LYS A 179 -4.78 -24.11 29.69
N GLU A 180 -4.93 -24.91 28.64
CA GLU A 180 -4.87 -26.37 28.72
C GLU A 180 -3.44 -26.87 29.03
N SER A 181 -2.42 -26.25 28.45
CA SER A 181 -1.02 -26.69 28.60
C SER A 181 -0.32 -26.12 29.85
N TYR A 182 -0.67 -24.89 30.24
CA TYR A 182 -0.02 -24.11 31.30
C TYR A 182 -1.06 -23.35 32.14
N PRO A 183 -1.91 -24.05 32.93
CA PRO A 183 -3.04 -23.42 33.64
C PRO A 183 -2.63 -22.38 34.67
N SER A 184 -1.42 -22.50 35.24
CA SER A 184 -0.87 -21.57 36.24
C SER A 184 -0.08 -20.40 35.63
N THR A 185 0.13 -20.41 34.30
CA THR A 185 0.90 -19.37 33.61
C THR A 185 -0.06 -18.43 32.88
N PRO A 186 -0.02 -17.10 33.14
CA PRO A 186 -0.85 -16.15 32.41
C PRO A 186 -0.56 -16.20 30.90
N PHE A 187 -1.56 -15.89 30.10
CA PHE A 187 -1.40 -15.85 28.66
C PHE A 187 -0.58 -14.63 28.26
N TRP A 188 0.54 -14.85 27.55
CA TRP A 188 1.51 -13.81 27.20
C TRP A 188 0.91 -12.62 26.43
N TYR A 189 -0.17 -12.84 25.66
CA TYR A 189 -0.85 -11.76 24.92
C TYR A 189 -1.59 -10.79 25.86
N ASP A 190 -2.05 -11.28 27.01
CA ASP A 190 -2.80 -10.48 27.99
C ASP A 190 -1.86 -9.57 28.79
N GLU A 191 -0.61 -10.00 29.01
CA GLU A 191 0.45 -9.19 29.62
C GLU A 191 0.96 -8.07 28.70
N ALA A 192 0.90 -8.26 27.39
CA ALA A 192 1.28 -7.22 26.43
C ALA A 192 0.23 -6.10 26.39
N SER A 193 -1.06 -6.45 26.44
CA SER A 193 -2.18 -5.51 26.53
C SER A 193 -2.15 -4.65 27.80
N SER A 194 -1.79 -5.24 28.95
CA SER A 194 -1.70 -4.48 30.21
C SER A 194 -0.54 -3.48 30.23
N LYS A 195 0.57 -3.78 29.55
CA LYS A 195 1.71 -2.86 29.37
C LYS A 195 1.45 -1.76 28.33
N SER A 196 0.68 -2.03 27.26
CA SER A 196 0.32 -0.99 26.27
C SER A 196 -0.76 -0.02 26.76
N ASN A 197 -1.71 -0.50 27.57
CA ASN A 197 -2.74 0.35 28.17
C ASN A 197 -2.16 1.37 29.17
N ALA A 198 -1.02 1.07 29.80
CA ALA A 198 -0.29 2.02 30.64
C ALA A 198 0.36 3.17 29.83
N LEU A 199 0.55 3.00 28.52
CA LEU A 199 1.16 3.97 27.61
C LEU A 199 0.14 4.65 26.68
N GLY A 200 -1.16 4.33 26.80
CA GLY A 200 -2.21 4.89 25.94
C GLY A 200 -2.10 4.50 24.46
N ILE A 201 -1.34 3.44 24.15
CA ILE A 201 -1.09 2.98 22.80
C ILE A 201 -2.11 1.87 22.48
N PRO A 202 -2.92 1.98 21.40
CA PRO A 202 -3.89 0.95 21.05
C PRO A 202 -3.19 -0.38 20.75
N VAL A 203 -3.73 -1.47 21.33
CA VAL A 203 -3.21 -2.85 21.26
C VAL A 203 -2.93 -3.32 19.83
N THR A 204 -3.59 -2.74 18.83
CA THR A 204 -3.37 -2.97 17.39
C THR A 204 -1.96 -2.64 16.89
N THR A 205 -1.13 -1.96 17.69
CA THR A 205 0.23 -1.55 17.31
C THR A 205 1.35 -2.33 18.01
N LEU A 206 1.03 -3.36 18.80
CA LEU A 206 2.04 -4.14 19.56
C LEU A 206 2.85 -5.15 18.74
N TYR A 207 2.57 -5.29 17.44
CA TYR A 207 3.45 -6.04 16.54
C TYR A 207 4.59 -5.15 16.07
N GLN A 208 5.53 -4.85 16.97
CA GLN A 208 6.85 -4.44 16.52
C GLN A 208 7.58 -5.70 16.02
N PRO A 209 7.98 -5.77 14.74
CA PRO A 209 8.89 -6.80 14.29
C PRO A 209 10.17 -6.67 15.11
N MET A 210 10.52 -7.72 15.86
CA MET A 210 11.87 -7.79 16.42
C MET A 210 12.81 -8.07 15.25
N TYR A 211 13.55 -7.03 14.87
CA TYR A 211 14.75 -7.13 14.03
C TYR A 211 15.89 -7.75 14.83
#